data_AF-A0A552V1Q2-F1
#
_entry.id   AF-A0A552V1Q2-F1
#
_cell.length_a   1.000
_cell.length_b   1.000
_cell.length_c   1.000
_cell.angle_alpha   90.00
_cell.angle_beta   90.00
_cell.angle_gamma   90.00
#
_symmetry.space_group_name_H-M   'P 1'
#
loop_
_entity.id
_entity.type
_entity.pdbx_description
1 polymer ?
#
loop_
_entity_poly.entity_id
_entity_poly.type
_entity_poly.pdbx_seq_one_letter_code
_entity_poly.pdbx_strand_id
1 'polypeptide(L)'
;MENPSAQKLINKIQLDLFKKGFDAEVLIADLKKLREYSLEEQNPVLTKAIRLTYEHLEANGALLIPIPDDEPLEEGEEATPAATPTENDLDSLEYLISLFSDLSHKNNLLDLKEYNKAFLAF
;
A
#
# COMPACT_ATOMS: atom_id res chain seq x y z
N MET A 1 9.84 -2.19 6.98
CA MET A 1 9.64 -2.90 8.27
C MET A 1 10.98 -3.46 8.71
N GLU A 2 11.28 -3.52 9.99
CA GLU A 2 12.59 -4.05 10.46
C GLU A 2 12.51 -5.53 10.86
N ASN A 3 11.30 -6.01 11.21
CA ASN A 3 11.07 -7.38 11.64
C ASN A 3 11.38 -8.40 10.52
N PRO A 4 12.28 -9.38 10.74
CA PRO A 4 12.64 -10.36 9.72
C PRO A 4 11.47 -11.25 9.26
N SER A 5 10.50 -11.52 10.13
CA SER A 5 9.28 -12.28 9.77
C SER A 5 8.35 -11.44 8.91
N ALA A 6 8.22 -10.14 9.20
CA ALA A 6 7.50 -9.21 8.33
C ALA A 6 8.16 -9.11 6.94
N GLN A 7 9.49 -9.00 6.90
CA GLN A 7 10.24 -9.01 5.63
C GLN A 7 10.00 -10.27 4.81
N LYS A 8 10.02 -11.45 5.45
CA LYS A 8 9.68 -12.72 4.76
C LYS A 8 8.27 -12.72 4.21
N LEU A 9 7.31 -12.15 4.95
CA LEU A 9 5.92 -12.07 4.51
C LEU A 9 5.76 -11.12 3.33
N ILE A 10 6.41 -9.95 3.35
CA ILE A 10 6.41 -9.00 2.22
C ILE A 10 6.98 -9.67 0.97
N ASN A 11 8.14 -10.32 1.09
CA ASN A 11 8.75 -11.06 -0.03
C ASN A 11 7.83 -12.18 -0.56
N LYS A 12 7.11 -12.88 0.33
CA LYS A 12 6.11 -13.87 -0.09
C LYS A 12 4.99 -13.21 -0.89
N ILE A 13 4.43 -12.10 -0.41
CA ILE A 13 3.35 -11.36 -1.09
C ILE A 13 3.81 -10.96 -2.50
N GLN A 14 4.98 -10.34 -2.63
CA GLN A 14 5.54 -9.93 -3.93
C GLN A 14 5.73 -11.13 -4.87
N LEU A 15 6.25 -12.24 -4.35
CA LEU A 15 6.45 -13.46 -5.14
C LEU A 15 5.11 -14.09 -5.59
N ASP A 16 4.11 -14.08 -4.72
CA ASP A 16 2.78 -14.59 -5.02
C ASP A 16 2.12 -13.73 -6.12
N LEU A 17 2.18 -12.39 -6.00
CA LEU A 17 1.71 -11.47 -7.05
C LEU A 17 2.40 -11.73 -8.39
N PHE A 18 3.73 -11.88 -8.40
CA PHE A 18 4.51 -12.08 -9.62
C PHE A 18 4.29 -13.46 -10.27
N LYS A 19 4.22 -14.54 -9.48
CA LYS A 19 4.18 -15.92 -10.01
C LYS A 19 2.80 -16.52 -10.12
N LYS A 20 1.92 -16.24 -9.18
CA LYS A 20 0.57 -16.80 -9.09
C LYS A 20 -0.50 -15.83 -9.59
N GLY A 21 -0.16 -14.54 -9.63
CA GLY A 21 -1.09 -13.47 -9.96
C GLY A 21 -1.82 -12.96 -8.71
N PHE A 22 -2.74 -12.03 -8.95
CA PHE A 22 -3.51 -11.40 -7.90
C PHE A 22 -4.63 -12.33 -7.39
N ASP A 23 -4.65 -12.53 -6.07
CA ASP A 23 -5.71 -13.19 -5.32
C ASP A 23 -6.04 -12.35 -4.08
N ALA A 24 -7.23 -11.73 -4.08
CA ALA A 24 -7.64 -10.80 -3.05
C ALA A 24 -7.72 -11.47 -1.66
N GLU A 25 -8.28 -12.68 -1.58
CA GLU A 25 -8.48 -13.36 -0.28
C GLU A 25 -7.13 -13.69 0.37
N VAL A 26 -6.19 -14.21 -0.42
CA VAL A 26 -4.83 -14.52 0.05
C VAL A 26 -4.10 -13.24 0.48
N LEU A 27 -4.16 -12.19 -0.34
CA LEU A 27 -3.51 -10.92 -0.07
C LEU A 27 -4.07 -10.24 1.19
N ILE A 28 -5.39 -10.21 1.36
CA ILE A 28 -6.04 -9.64 2.56
C ILE A 28 -5.58 -10.37 3.83
N ALA A 29 -5.51 -11.71 3.79
CA ALA A 29 -5.05 -12.50 4.93
C ALA A 29 -3.59 -12.17 5.30
N ASP A 30 -2.72 -12.06 4.30
CA ASP A 30 -1.31 -11.70 4.51
C ASP A 30 -1.15 -10.26 5.01
N LEU A 31 -1.92 -9.30 4.49
CA LEU A 31 -1.91 -7.90 4.94
C LEU A 31 -2.39 -7.76 6.40
N LYS A 32 -3.45 -8.49 6.80
CA LYS A 32 -3.90 -8.51 8.19
C LYS A 32 -2.82 -9.01 9.14
N LYS A 33 -2.08 -10.04 8.74
CA LYS A 33 -0.91 -10.53 9.50
C LYS A 33 0.23 -9.52 9.51
N LEU A 34 0.48 -8.84 8.39
CA LEU A 34 1.51 -7.80 8.30
C LEU A 34 1.20 -6.62 9.24
N ARG A 35 -0.07 -6.31 9.44
CA ARG A 35 -0.53 -5.27 10.39
C ARG A 35 -0.13 -5.57 11.84
N GLU A 36 -0.10 -6.83 12.25
CA GLU A 36 0.33 -7.20 13.61
C GLU A 36 1.78 -6.78 13.85
N TYR A 37 2.66 -7.04 12.88
CA TYR A 37 4.07 -6.62 12.97
C TYR A 37 4.23 -5.10 12.96
N SER A 38 3.45 -4.35 12.17
CA SER A 38 3.57 -2.89 12.13
C SER A 38 3.07 -2.22 13.42
N LEU A 39 2.11 -2.83 14.11
CA LEU A 39 1.68 -2.43 15.45
C LEU A 39 2.79 -2.65 16.49
N GLU A 40 3.49 -3.78 16.45
CA GLU A 40 4.64 -4.06 17.32
C GLU A 40 5.79 -3.08 17.09
N GLU A 41 6.04 -2.71 15.82
CA GLU A 41 7.06 -1.71 15.43
C GLU A 41 6.64 -0.26 15.75
N GLN A 42 5.44 -0.04 16.29
CA GLN A 42 4.90 1.29 16.61
C GLN A 42 4.95 2.28 15.44
N ASN A 43 4.73 1.81 14.21
CA ASN A 43 4.69 2.66 13.03
C ASN A 43 3.23 2.96 12.62
N PRO A 44 2.62 4.06 13.10
CA PRO A 44 1.21 4.34 12.85
C PRO A 44 0.88 4.61 11.39
N VAL A 45 1.83 5.19 10.62
CA VAL A 45 1.62 5.50 9.19
C VAL A 45 1.53 4.22 8.39
N LEU A 46 2.49 3.31 8.58
CA LEU A 46 2.49 1.99 7.95
C LEU A 46 1.29 1.15 8.39
N THR A 47 1.00 1.13 9.70
CA THR A 47 -0.15 0.39 10.25
C THR A 47 -1.45 0.84 9.59
N LYS A 48 -1.61 2.16 9.41
CA LYS A 48 -2.78 2.74 8.76
C LYS A 48 -2.82 2.38 7.28
N ALA A 49 -1.69 2.44 6.57
CA ALA A 49 -1.62 2.10 5.15
C ALA A 49 -2.03 0.65 4.93
N ILE A 50 -1.40 -0.32 5.62
CA ILE A 50 -1.74 -1.75 5.54
C ILE A 50 -3.23 -1.97 5.81
N ARG A 51 -3.77 -1.31 6.84
CA ARG A 51 -5.19 -1.40 7.19
C ARG A 51 -6.09 -0.94 6.04
N LEU A 52 -5.84 0.27 5.54
CA LEU A 52 -6.65 0.85 4.47
C LEU A 52 -6.54 0.03 3.19
N THR A 53 -5.37 -0.53 2.89
CA THR A 53 -5.19 -1.41 1.72
C THR A 53 -6.09 -2.64 1.81
N TYR A 54 -6.10 -3.39 2.91
CA TYR A 54 -6.95 -4.57 2.98
C TYR A 54 -8.44 -4.22 3.06
N GLU A 55 -8.83 -3.13 3.71
CA GLU A 55 -10.23 -2.66 3.76
C GLU A 55 -10.71 -2.28 2.35
N HIS A 56 -9.86 -1.63 1.55
CA HIS A 56 -10.15 -1.29 0.16
C HIS A 56 -10.31 -2.55 -0.70
N LEU A 57 -9.42 -3.53 -0.55
CA LEU A 57 -9.51 -4.81 -1.26
C LEU A 57 -10.75 -5.61 -0.86
N GLU A 58 -11.15 -5.58 0.42
CA GLU A 58 -12.39 -6.21 0.90
C GLU A 58 -13.64 -5.57 0.28
N ALA A 59 -13.64 -4.24 0.15
CA ALA A 59 -14.78 -3.50 -0.40
C ALA A 59 -14.90 -3.60 -1.93
N ASN A 60 -13.76 -3.64 -2.64
CA ASN A 60 -13.73 -3.48 -4.09
C ASN A 60 -13.25 -4.73 -4.85
N GLY A 61 -12.61 -5.68 -4.18
CA GLY A 61 -11.98 -6.85 -4.80
C GLY A 61 -10.74 -6.54 -5.65
N ALA A 62 -10.31 -5.27 -5.69
CA ALA A 62 -9.22 -4.75 -6.52
C ALA A 62 -8.60 -3.52 -5.85
N LEU A 63 -7.34 -3.22 -6.16
CA LEU A 63 -6.74 -1.93 -5.82
C LEU A 63 -7.14 -0.91 -6.87
N LEU A 64 -7.85 0.13 -6.45
CA LEU A 64 -8.36 1.20 -7.32
C LEU A 64 -7.79 2.56 -6.91
N ILE A 65 -6.57 2.52 -6.36
CA ILE A 65 -5.80 3.69 -5.97
C ILE A 65 -4.57 3.72 -6.89
N PRO A 66 -4.32 4.82 -7.60
CA PRO A 66 -3.15 4.95 -8.45
C PRO A 66 -1.88 5.20 -7.62
N ILE A 67 -0.71 5.07 -8.25
CA ILE A 67 0.57 5.49 -7.67
C ILE A 67 0.51 6.99 -7.34
N PRO A 68 0.92 7.42 -6.13
CA PRO A 68 1.06 8.84 -5.80
C PRO A 68 1.97 9.56 -6.79
N ASP A 69 1.58 10.75 -7.22
CA ASP A 69 2.43 11.59 -8.06
C ASP A 69 3.67 12.06 -7.29
N ASP A 70 4.83 11.97 -7.94
CA ASP A 70 6.14 12.40 -7.41
C ASP A 70 6.29 13.93 -7.34
N GLU A 71 5.43 14.69 -8.03
CA GLU A 71 5.52 16.14 -8.06
C GLU A 71 4.90 16.77 -6.81
N PRO A 72 5.64 17.60 -6.05
CA PRO A 72 5.03 18.38 -4.98
C PRO A 72 4.01 19.32 -5.61
N LEU A 73 2.74 19.16 -5.25
CA LEU A 73 1.69 20.10 -5.60
C LEU A 73 2.16 21.52 -5.21
N GLU A 74 2.33 22.42 -6.19
CA GLU A 74 2.64 23.81 -5.87
C GLU A 74 1.48 24.39 -5.04
N GLU A 75 1.79 25.20 -4.02
CA GLU A 75 0.76 25.83 -3.17
C GLU A 75 -0.18 26.69 -4.03
N GLY A 76 -1.35 26.14 -4.38
CA GLY A 76 -2.35 26.80 -5.23
C GLY A 76 -2.86 25.95 -6.39
N GLU A 77 -2.20 24.84 -6.72
CA GLU A 77 -2.75 23.83 -7.64
C GLU A 77 -3.70 22.91 -6.89
N GLU A 78 -4.98 22.93 -7.27
CA GLU A 78 -5.87 21.82 -6.97
C GLU A 78 -5.26 20.57 -7.61
N ALA A 79 -4.94 19.56 -6.80
CA ALA A 79 -4.54 18.26 -7.32
C ALA A 79 -5.54 17.86 -8.40
N THR A 80 -5.09 17.75 -9.65
CA THR A 80 -5.93 17.11 -10.66
C THR A 80 -6.20 15.71 -10.11
N PRO A 81 -7.47 15.33 -9.89
CA PRO A 81 -7.74 14.00 -9.38
C PRO A 81 -7.21 13.03 -10.44
N ALA A 82 -6.11 12.36 -10.11
CA ALA A 82 -5.64 11.23 -10.90
C ALA A 82 -6.86 10.32 -11.09
N ALA A 83 -7.15 9.97 -12.35
CA ALA A 83 -8.34 9.20 -12.65
C ALA A 83 -8.29 7.90 -11.85
N THR A 84 -9.27 7.68 -10.97
CA THR A 84 -9.37 6.43 -10.22
C THR A 84 -9.43 5.28 -11.23
N PRO A 85 -8.51 4.30 -11.15
CA PRO A 85 -8.55 3.13 -12.01
C PRO A 85 -9.94 2.50 -12.01
N THR A 86 -10.42 2.12 -13.19
CA THR A 86 -11.68 1.36 -13.33
C THR A 86 -11.45 -0.15 -13.22
N GLU A 87 -10.17 -0.56 -13.21
CA GLU A 87 -9.69 -1.93 -13.11
C GLU A 87 -8.56 -2.01 -12.07
N ASN A 88 -8.19 -3.23 -11.68
CA ASN A 88 -7.18 -3.47 -10.64
C ASN A 88 -5.80 -2.95 -11.05
N ASP A 89 -5.28 -1.97 -10.32
CA ASP A 89 -3.97 -1.37 -10.54
C ASP A 89 -2.87 -2.19 -9.85
N LEU A 90 -2.34 -3.19 -10.57
CA LEU A 90 -1.31 -4.09 -10.06
C LEU A 90 0.04 -3.41 -9.89
N ASP A 91 0.36 -2.42 -10.73
CA ASP A 91 1.61 -1.67 -10.64
C ASP A 91 1.62 -0.80 -9.37
N SER A 92 0.49 -0.13 -9.09
CA SER A 92 0.31 0.58 -7.81
C SER A 92 0.38 -0.35 -6.62
N LEU A 93 -0.22 -1.54 -6.73
CA LEU A 93 -0.18 -2.52 -5.64
C LEU A 93 1.25 -3.00 -5.38
N GLU A 94 2.00 -3.38 -6.42
CA GLU A 94 3.38 -3.82 -6.29
C GLU A 94 4.27 -2.74 -5.67
N TYR A 95 4.10 -1.49 -6.13
CA TYR A 95 4.81 -0.34 -5.57
C TYR A 95 4.45 -0.14 -4.09
N LEU A 96 3.16 -0.12 -3.73
CA LEU A 96 2.70 0.03 -2.34
C LEU A 96 3.29 -1.05 -1.42
N ILE A 97 3.27 -2.32 -1.84
CA ILE A 97 3.87 -3.42 -1.07
C ILE A 97 5.38 -3.22 -0.93
N SER A 98 6.06 -2.69 -1.95
CA SER A 98 7.49 -2.39 -1.87
C SER A 98 7.81 -1.34 -0.80
N LEU A 99 6.94 -0.33 -0.61
CA LEU A 99 7.12 0.70 0.43
C LEU A 99 7.10 0.12 1.84
N PHE A 100 6.40 -1.00 2.06
CA PHE A 100 6.37 -1.65 3.36
C PHE A 100 7.73 -2.24 3.73
N SER A 101 8.55 -2.60 2.74
CA SER A 101 9.85 -3.25 2.96
C SER A 101 10.90 -2.30 3.54
N ASP A 102 10.95 -1.04 3.08
CA ASP A 102 11.97 -0.07 3.51
C ASP A 102 11.34 1.27 3.87
N LEU A 103 11.29 1.59 5.16
CA LEU A 103 10.79 2.87 5.66
C LEU A 103 11.91 3.82 6.07
N SER A 104 13.17 3.40 5.90
CA SER A 104 14.33 4.26 6.15
C SER A 104 14.49 5.29 5.04
N HIS A 105 13.99 5.00 3.84
CA HIS A 105 13.91 5.95 2.75
C HIS A 105 12.81 6.98 3.01
N LYS A 106 13.19 8.27 3.06
CA LYS A 106 12.27 9.36 3.44
C LYS A 106 11.06 9.48 2.53
N ASN A 107 11.24 9.25 1.22
CA ASN A 107 10.16 9.37 0.25
C ASN A 107 9.11 8.28 0.45
N ASN A 108 9.51 7.04 0.76
CA ASN A 108 8.58 5.94 1.01
C ASN A 108 7.55 6.27 2.11
N LEU A 109 7.98 7.01 3.15
CA LEU A 109 7.06 7.45 4.21
C LEU A 109 6.09 8.56 3.73
N LEU A 110 6.52 9.43 2.83
CA LEU A 110 5.68 10.44 2.19
C LEU A 110 4.67 9.77 1.27
N ASP A 111 5.11 8.84 0.43
CA ASP A 111 4.25 8.11 -0.50
C ASP A 111 3.18 7.31 0.26
N LEU A 112 3.55 6.66 1.37
CA LEU A 112 2.57 6.01 2.25
C LEU A 112 1.54 6.98 2.84
N LYS A 113 1.91 8.23 3.12
CA LYS A 113 0.94 9.24 3.57
C LYS A 113 0.01 9.65 2.44
N GLU A 114 0.51 9.79 1.22
CA GLU A 114 -0.32 10.08 0.05
C GLU A 114 -1.27 8.92 -0.27
N TYR A 115 -0.80 7.67 -0.24
CA TYR A 115 -1.67 6.49 -0.30
C TYR A 115 -2.75 6.52 0.78
N ASN A 116 -2.39 6.80 2.03
CA ASN A 116 -3.36 6.92 3.12
C ASN A 116 -4.41 8.01 2.87
N LYS A 117 -4.04 9.13 2.23
CA LYS A 117 -5.00 10.17 1.84
C LYS A 117 -5.90 9.69 0.71
N ALA A 118 -5.34 9.05 -0.31
CA ALA A 118 -6.08 8.53 -1.45
C ALA A 118 -7.12 7.48 -1.02
N PHE A 119 -6.75 6.52 -0.18
CA PHE A 119 -7.68 5.54 0.39
C PHE A 119 -8.83 6.17 1.21
N LEU A 120 -8.62 7.33 1.82
CA LEU A 120 -9.66 8.02 2.59
C LEU A 120 -10.56 8.93 1.73
N ALA A 121 -10.10 9.28 0.53
CA ALA A 121 -10.83 10.09 -0.43
C ALA A 121 -11.63 9.26 -1.45
N PHE A 122 -11.33 7.96 -1.56
CA PHE A 122 -12.07 6.97 -2.35
C PHE A 122 -13.41 6.63 -1.70
#